data_AF-A0A8S0YBZ0-F1
#
_entry.id   AF-A0A8S0YBZ0-F1
#
_cell.length_a   1.000
_cell.length_b   1.000
_cell.length_c   1.000
_cell.angle_alpha   90.00
_cell.angle_beta   90.00
_cell.angle_gamma   90.00
#
_symmetry.space_group_name_H-M   'P 1'
#
loop_
_entity.id
_entity.type
_entity.pdbx_description
1 polymer ?
#
loop_
_entity_poly.entity_id
_entity_poly.type
_entity_poly.pdbx_seq_one_letter_code
_entity_poly.pdbx_strand_id
1 'polypeptide(L)'
;MELNISELFDKDVLSRELELTIEDEGFYYGGEYMKFLQPMNFSGTLTRAEDVFILAGKLHCLLQLTCSRCFEKFPYAVDISIAEKFTNNAVGDDEIIFINGDIIDITEILENNIILSLPIKRLCKEDCKGLCQKCGTNLNYSQCQCRDDDIDPRLAKLKDMLFTD
;
A
#
# COMPACT_ATOMS: atom_id res chain seq x y z
N MET A 1 2.50 17.04 -2.13
CA MET A 1 3.69 16.96 -1.25
C MET A 1 4.87 17.34 -2.09
N GLU A 2 5.44 18.51 -1.85
CA GLU A 2 6.37 19.12 -2.80
C GLU A 2 7.82 19.04 -2.30
N LEU A 3 8.71 18.45 -3.09
CA LEU A 3 10.16 18.51 -2.90
C LEU A 3 10.74 19.60 -3.77
N ASN A 4 11.38 20.59 -3.15
CA ASN A 4 12.21 21.54 -3.87
C ASN A 4 13.58 20.91 -4.19
N ILE A 5 13.93 20.93 -5.47
CA ILE A 5 15.17 20.39 -6.03
C ILE A 5 16.08 21.48 -6.61
N SER A 6 15.80 22.77 -6.35
CA SER A 6 16.52 23.91 -6.91
C SER A 6 18.04 23.82 -6.68
N GLU A 7 18.45 23.33 -5.51
CA GLU A 7 19.85 23.17 -5.12
C GLU A 7 20.60 22.11 -5.94
N LEU A 8 19.89 21.13 -6.50
CA LEU A 8 20.48 20.07 -7.30
C LEU A 8 20.65 20.45 -8.78
N PHE A 9 20.18 21.63 -9.21
CA PHE A 9 20.52 22.14 -10.54
C PHE A 9 21.92 22.74 -10.60
N ASP A 10 22.51 23.13 -9.46
CA ASP A 10 23.89 23.59 -9.44
C ASP A 10 24.84 22.41 -9.76
N LYS A 11 25.73 22.58 -10.73
CA LYS A 11 26.60 21.51 -11.27
C LYS A 11 27.51 20.88 -10.22
N ASP A 12 27.76 21.59 -9.12
CA ASP A 12 28.63 21.14 -8.05
C ASP A 12 27.94 20.23 -7.03
N VAL A 13 26.60 20.22 -6.98
CA VAL A 13 25.83 19.37 -6.06
C VAL A 13 25.33 18.13 -6.80
N LEU A 14 25.77 16.95 -6.34
CA LEU A 14 25.44 15.66 -6.95
C LEU A 14 24.43 14.85 -6.14
N SER A 15 24.34 15.05 -4.84
CA SER A 15 23.47 14.28 -3.96
C SER A 15 23.06 15.07 -2.73
N ARG A 16 21.86 14.80 -2.23
CA ARG A 16 21.27 15.37 -1.02
C ARG A 16 20.58 14.28 -0.21
N GLU A 17 20.87 14.22 1.08
CA GLU A 17 20.10 13.39 2.02
C GLU A 17 18.76 14.05 2.35
N LEU A 18 17.72 13.24 2.45
CA LEU A 18 16.36 13.64 2.74
C LEU A 18 15.85 12.86 3.95
N GLU A 19 15.44 13.61 4.97
CA GLU A 19 14.60 13.10 6.06
C GLU A 19 13.32 13.94 6.06
N LEU A 20 12.20 13.28 5.78
CA LEU A 20 10.91 13.92 5.61
C LEU A 20 9.90 13.25 6.53
N THR A 21 9.23 14.06 7.35
CA THR A 21 8.01 13.66 8.03
C THR A 21 6.84 14.33 7.32
N ILE A 22 5.91 13.51 6.85
CA ILE A 22 4.84 13.91 5.96
C ILE A 22 3.51 13.69 6.67
N GLU A 23 2.76 14.77 6.84
CA GLU A 23 1.40 14.73 7.40
C GLU A 23 0.39 14.66 6.26
N ASP A 24 -0.35 13.55 6.23
CA ASP A 24 -1.45 13.32 5.29
C ASP A 24 -2.57 12.56 5.99
N GLU A 25 -3.82 12.76 5.57
CA GLU A 25 -4.96 12.06 6.16
C GLU A 25 -5.12 10.64 5.61
N GLY A 26 -4.78 10.43 4.34
CA GLY A 26 -5.02 9.17 3.63
C GLY A 26 -5.49 9.38 2.20
N PHE A 27 -5.53 8.28 1.44
CA PHE A 27 -5.87 8.29 0.02
C PHE A 27 -6.94 7.25 -0.31
N TYR A 28 -7.54 7.38 -1.50
CA TYR A 28 -8.52 6.42 -2.01
C TYR A 28 -7.87 5.43 -2.97
N TYR A 29 -8.14 4.14 -2.77
CA TYR A 29 -7.75 3.11 -3.73
C TYR A 29 -8.79 1.98 -3.76
N GLY A 30 -9.21 1.58 -4.97
CA GLY A 30 -10.18 0.49 -5.15
C GLY A 30 -11.55 0.74 -4.49
N GLY A 31 -11.95 2.01 -4.34
CA GLY A 31 -13.20 2.40 -3.67
C GLY A 31 -13.15 2.37 -2.14
N GLU A 32 -12.00 2.08 -1.54
CA GLU A 32 -11.76 2.15 -0.09
C GLU A 32 -10.90 3.37 0.24
N TYR A 33 -11.22 4.06 1.35
CA TYR A 33 -10.38 5.12 1.91
C TYR A 33 -9.39 4.53 2.91
N MET A 34 -8.09 4.70 2.65
CA MET A 34 -7.01 4.22 3.50
C MET A 34 -6.45 5.37 4.30
N LYS A 35 -6.73 5.37 5.60
CA LYS A 35 -6.30 6.43 6.51
C LYS A 35 -4.87 6.19 7.00
N PHE A 36 -4.03 7.22 7.02
CA PHE A 36 -2.78 7.20 7.77
C PHE A 36 -3.05 7.39 9.27
N LEU A 37 -2.55 6.48 10.09
CA LEU A 37 -2.71 6.52 11.55
C LEU A 37 -1.66 7.40 12.24
N GLN A 38 -0.57 7.70 11.53
CA GLN A 38 0.52 8.55 11.98
C GLN A 38 1.19 9.20 10.76
N PRO A 39 1.97 10.29 10.93
CA PRO A 39 2.77 10.86 9.85
C PRO A 39 3.69 9.82 9.20
N MET A 40 3.85 9.91 7.89
CA MET A 40 4.77 9.05 7.15
C MET A 40 6.20 9.56 7.31
N ASN A 41 7.15 8.65 7.40
CA ASN A 41 8.57 9.00 7.44
C ASN A 41 9.28 8.46 6.21
N PHE A 42 9.91 9.35 5.46
CA PHE A 42 10.77 8.99 4.34
C PHE A 42 12.20 9.36 4.68
N SER A 43 13.11 8.40 4.51
CA SER A 43 14.55 8.60 4.66
C SER A 43 15.26 8.11 3.41
N GLY A 44 16.09 8.96 2.80
CA GLY A 44 16.69 8.61 1.53
C GLY A 44 17.63 9.67 0.98
N THR A 45 17.92 9.53 -0.30
CA THR A 45 18.81 10.42 -1.05
C THR A 45 18.16 10.81 -2.36
N LEU A 46 18.35 12.07 -2.74
CA LEU A 46 18.07 12.55 -4.07
C LEU A 46 19.40 12.85 -4.77
N THR A 47 19.70 12.09 -5.82
CA THR A 47 20.97 12.16 -6.55
C THR A 47 20.72 12.66 -7.96
N ARG A 48 21.55 13.57 -8.47
CA ARG A 48 21.53 13.98 -9.88
C ARG A 48 22.63 13.26 -10.65
N ALA A 49 22.26 12.62 -11.76
CA ALA A 49 23.15 12.04 -12.75
C ALA A 49 22.82 12.65 -14.12
N GLU A 50 23.65 13.60 -14.58
CA GLU A 50 23.41 14.39 -15.80
C GLU A 50 22.05 15.12 -15.74
N ASP A 51 21.11 14.78 -16.60
CA ASP A 51 19.75 15.34 -16.66
C ASP A 51 18.71 14.53 -15.86
N VAL A 52 19.14 13.44 -15.18
CA VAL A 52 18.26 12.54 -14.43
C VAL A 52 18.44 12.74 -12.93
N PHE A 53 17.32 12.90 -12.22
CA PHE A 53 17.27 12.89 -10.76
C PHE A 53 16.77 11.54 -10.28
N ILE A 54 17.41 10.97 -9.26
CA ILE A 54 17.11 9.65 -8.71
C ILE A 54 16.76 9.83 -7.25
N LEU A 55 15.50 9.57 -6.89
CA LEU A 55 15.04 9.51 -5.51
C LEU A 55 15.11 8.05 -5.06
N ALA A 56 15.96 7.76 -4.08
CA ALA A 56 16.09 6.42 -3.50
C ALA A 56 15.99 6.50 -1.98
N GLY A 57 15.17 5.66 -1.37
CA GLY A 57 14.99 5.70 0.09
C GLY A 57 14.03 4.67 0.63
N LYS A 58 13.75 4.78 1.93
CA LYS A 58 12.77 3.96 2.63
C LYS A 58 11.62 4.82 3.12
N LEU A 59 10.41 4.34 2.87
CA LEU A 59 9.18 4.89 3.39
C LEU A 59 8.66 3.97 4.50
N HIS A 60 8.33 4.59 5.63
CA HIS A 60 7.73 3.96 6.79
C HIS A 60 6.40 4.65 7.10
N CYS A 61 5.29 3.92 7.03
CA CYS A 61 3.98 4.45 7.41
C CYS A 61 3.08 3.40 8.08
N LEU A 62 2.02 3.87 8.75
CA LEU A 62 1.04 3.01 9.41
C LEU A 62 -0.35 3.32 8.86
N LEU A 63 -0.92 2.36 8.13
CA LEU A 63 -2.24 2.49 7.51
C LEU A 63 -3.31 1.84 8.36
N GLN A 64 -4.53 2.40 8.31
CA GLN A 64 -5.74 1.71 8.74
C GLN A 64 -6.34 0.97 7.55
N LEU A 65 -6.30 -0.37 7.59
CA LEU A 65 -6.90 -1.22 6.57
C LEU A 65 -8.14 -1.93 7.10
N THR A 66 -9.00 -2.39 6.18
CA THR A 66 -10.16 -3.23 6.50
C THR A 66 -9.86 -4.70 6.23
N CYS A 67 -10.15 -5.57 7.22
CA CYS A 67 -9.94 -7.00 7.09
C CYS A 67 -10.94 -7.63 6.10
N SER A 68 -10.45 -8.32 5.08
CA SER A 68 -11.26 -9.00 4.05
C SER A 68 -12.09 -10.18 4.59
N ARG A 69 -11.89 -10.60 5.84
CA ARG A 69 -12.60 -11.73 6.46
C ARG A 69 -13.62 -11.30 7.51
N CYS A 70 -13.23 -10.44 8.45
CA CYS A 70 -14.09 -10.01 9.55
C CYS A 70 -14.59 -8.56 9.44
N PHE A 71 -14.17 -7.81 8.41
CA PHE A 71 -14.48 -6.40 8.20
C PHE A 71 -14.02 -5.43 9.30
N GLU A 72 -13.21 -5.90 10.25
CA GLU A 72 -12.64 -5.02 11.26
C GLU A 72 -11.48 -4.20 10.71
N LYS A 73 -11.37 -2.98 11.21
CA LYS A 73 -10.24 -2.09 10.93
C LYS A 73 -9.05 -2.49 11.77
N PHE A 74 -7.87 -2.51 11.17
CA PHE A 74 -6.62 -2.85 11.87
C PHE A 74 -5.46 -2.01 11.35
N PRO A 75 -4.45 -1.72 12.20
CA PRO A 75 -3.23 -1.05 11.78
C PRO A 75 -2.36 -2.00 10.94
N TYR A 76 -1.79 -1.50 9.85
CA TYR A 76 -0.87 -2.21 8.98
C TYR A 76 0.37 -1.35 8.72
N ALA A 77 1.53 -1.84 9.13
CA ALA A 77 2.80 -1.15 8.89
C ALA A 77 3.25 -1.41 7.44
N VAL A 78 3.65 -0.34 6.76
CA VAL A 78 4.22 -0.39 5.42
C VAL A 78 5.66 0.10 5.54
N ASP A 79 6.58 -0.79 5.23
CA ASP A 79 8.03 -0.56 5.25
C ASP A 79 8.58 -0.92 3.87
N ILE A 80 8.70 0.08 2.99
CA ILE A 80 9.02 -0.14 1.57
C ILE A 80 10.24 0.66 1.15
N SER A 81 10.96 0.16 0.14
CA SER A 81 12.04 0.89 -0.51
C SER A 81 11.53 1.48 -1.83
N ILE A 82 11.78 2.77 -2.04
CA ILE A 82 11.37 3.53 -3.20
C ILE A 82 12.62 3.89 -3.99
N ALA A 83 12.58 3.72 -5.30
CA ALA A 83 13.65 4.09 -6.22
C ALA A 83 13.05 4.58 -7.54
N GLU A 84 13.00 5.89 -7.71
CA GLU A 84 12.26 6.55 -8.78
C GLU A 84 13.16 7.54 -9.53
N LYS A 85 12.94 7.67 -10.84
CA LYS A 85 13.75 8.52 -11.72
C LYS A 85 12.90 9.64 -12.30
N PHE A 86 13.47 10.83 -12.31
CA PHE A 86 12.87 12.05 -12.84
C PHE A 86 13.77 12.68 -13.89
N THR A 87 13.17 13.35 -14.86
CA THR A 87 13.90 14.16 -15.85
C THR A 87 13.16 15.45 -16.10
N ASN A 88 13.92 16.54 -16.28
CA ASN A 88 13.39 17.81 -16.79
C ASN A 88 13.57 17.95 -18.31
N ASN A 89 14.11 16.91 -18.97
CA ASN A 89 14.34 16.89 -20.40
C ASN A 89 13.23 16.09 -21.09
N ALA A 90 12.46 16.77 -21.96
CA ALA A 90 11.27 16.20 -22.61
C ALA A 90 11.59 15.12 -23.68
N VAL A 91 12.86 14.82 -23.90
CA VAL A 91 13.35 13.81 -24.86
C VAL A 91 13.64 12.46 -24.17
N GLY A 92 13.04 12.23 -23.00
CA GLY A 92 13.28 11.04 -22.17
C GLY A 92 12.49 9.80 -22.56
N ASP A 93 12.97 8.66 -22.09
CA ASP A 93 12.34 7.33 -22.11
C ASP A 93 10.97 7.35 -21.37
N ASP A 94 10.02 6.52 -21.82
CA ASP A 94 8.64 6.47 -21.26
C ASP A 94 8.64 6.02 -19.78
N GLU A 95 9.74 5.44 -19.30
CA GLU A 95 9.93 4.98 -17.92
C GLU A 95 10.39 6.07 -16.94
N ILE A 96 10.62 7.31 -17.39
CA ILE A 96 11.13 8.41 -16.54
C ILE A 96 10.04 9.47 -16.32
N ILE A 97 9.81 9.85 -15.07
CA ILE A 97 8.79 10.85 -14.72
C ILE A 97 9.28 12.24 -15.14
N PHE A 98 8.53 12.90 -16.03
CA PHE A 98 8.85 14.26 -16.45
C PHE A 98 8.45 15.27 -15.37
N ILE A 99 9.37 16.16 -15.00
CA ILE A 99 9.16 17.23 -14.04
C ILE A 99 9.30 18.59 -14.71
N ASN A 100 8.42 19.54 -14.35
CA ASN A 100 8.46 20.90 -14.87
C ASN A 100 8.91 21.87 -13.76
N GLY A 101 10.10 22.45 -13.93
CA GLY A 101 10.70 23.34 -12.94
C GLY A 101 11.41 22.59 -11.82
N ASP A 102 11.44 23.22 -10.64
CA ASP A 102 12.30 22.79 -9.52
C ASP A 102 11.51 22.11 -8.39
N ILE A 103 10.25 21.79 -8.62
CA ILE A 103 9.37 21.20 -7.61
C ILE A 103 8.89 19.85 -8.14
N ILE A 104 9.17 18.80 -7.36
CA ILE A 104 8.67 17.45 -7.61
C ILE A 104 7.53 17.19 -6.64
N ASP A 105 6.32 16.97 -7.15
CA ASP A 105 5.24 16.42 -6.32
C ASP A 105 5.45 14.91 -6.18
N ILE A 106 5.81 14.46 -4.98
CA ILE A 106 6.06 13.05 -4.68
C ILE A 106 4.83 12.33 -4.13
N THR A 107 3.69 13.01 -3.97
CA THR A 107 2.49 12.42 -3.33
C THR A 107 2.06 11.14 -4.04
N GLU A 108 1.82 11.24 -5.34
CA GLU A 108 1.34 10.13 -6.17
C GLU A 108 2.36 8.97 -6.19
N ILE A 109 3.65 9.30 -6.12
CA ILE A 109 4.74 8.31 -6.14
C ILE A 109 4.73 7.50 -4.86
N LEU A 110 4.63 8.18 -3.71
CA LEU A 110 4.53 7.52 -2.41
C LEU A 110 3.25 6.67 -2.32
N GLU A 111 2.10 7.22 -2.72
CA GLU A 111 0.82 6.52 -2.74
C GLU A 111 0.88 5.26 -3.63
N ASN A 112 1.39 5.37 -4.85
CA ASN A 112 1.52 4.24 -5.77
C ASN A 112 2.44 3.15 -5.22
N ASN A 113 3.60 3.53 -4.67
CA ASN A 113 4.52 2.58 -4.05
C ASN A 113 3.88 1.88 -2.83
N ILE A 114 3.13 2.61 -2.01
CA ILE A 114 2.33 2.04 -0.92
C ILE A 114 1.32 1.03 -1.47
N ILE A 115 0.51 1.43 -2.45
CA ILE A 115 -0.54 0.59 -3.05
C ILE A 115 0.04 -0.72 -3.60
N LEU A 116 1.15 -0.63 -4.32
CA LEU A 116 1.84 -1.79 -4.91
C LEU A 116 2.38 -2.76 -3.85
N SER A 117 2.68 -2.28 -2.65
CA SER A 117 3.16 -3.10 -1.54
C SER A 117 2.04 -3.80 -0.75
N LEU A 118 0.78 -3.39 -0.95
CA LEU A 118 -0.33 -3.92 -0.17
C LEU A 118 -0.58 -5.41 -0.48
N PRO A 119 -0.92 -6.22 0.53
CA PRO A 119 -1.25 -7.61 0.29
C PRO A 119 -2.55 -7.73 -0.52
N ILE A 120 -2.58 -8.71 -1.43
CA ILE A 120 -3.79 -9.05 -2.21
C ILE A 120 -4.99 -9.32 -1.28
N LYS A 121 -4.73 -9.94 -0.12
CA LYS A 121 -5.73 -10.18 0.92
C LYS A 121 -5.31 -9.52 2.24
N ARG A 122 -6.09 -8.54 2.67
CA ARG A 122 -5.85 -7.78 3.90
C ARG A 122 -6.46 -8.53 5.07
N LEU A 123 -5.66 -9.00 6.01
CA LEU A 123 -6.14 -9.74 7.17
C LEU A 123 -5.66 -9.05 8.44
N CYS A 124 -6.55 -8.85 9.41
CA CYS A 124 -6.19 -8.32 10.72
C CYS A 124 -5.22 -9.21 11.52
N LYS A 125 -5.16 -10.50 11.13
CA LYS A 125 -4.22 -11.52 11.61
C LYS A 125 -4.25 -12.72 10.66
N GLU A 126 -3.17 -13.48 10.58
CA GLU A 126 -3.03 -14.62 9.65
C GLU A 126 -4.16 -15.65 9.79
N ASP A 127 -4.54 -15.94 11.03
CA ASP A 127 -5.55 -16.95 11.40
C ASP A 127 -6.98 -16.38 11.51
N CYS A 128 -7.24 -15.18 10.97
CA CYS A 128 -8.55 -14.53 11.11
C CYS A 128 -9.69 -15.47 10.67
N LYS A 129 -10.61 -15.78 11.57
CA LYS A 129 -11.71 -16.72 11.34
C LYS A 129 -12.85 -16.13 10.52
N GLY A 130 -12.89 -14.80 10.41
CA GLY A 130 -13.88 -14.07 9.63
C GLY A 130 -15.28 -14.05 10.23
N LEU A 131 -16.27 -13.71 9.41
CA LEU A 131 -17.68 -13.73 9.80
C LEU A 131 -18.31 -15.08 9.46
N CYS A 132 -19.29 -15.50 10.26
CA CYS A 132 -20.20 -16.58 9.91
C CYS A 132 -20.96 -16.23 8.63
N GLN A 133 -20.93 -17.10 7.64
CA GLN A 133 -21.58 -16.88 6.34
C GLN A 133 -23.12 -16.85 6.42
N LYS A 134 -23.71 -17.35 7.51
CA LYS A 134 -25.16 -17.39 7.70
C LYS A 134 -25.70 -16.22 8.53
N CYS A 135 -25.04 -15.90 9.65
CA CYS A 135 -25.54 -14.87 10.59
C CYS A 135 -24.64 -13.64 10.75
N GLY A 136 -23.45 -13.61 10.14
CA GLY A 136 -22.52 -12.49 10.23
C GLY A 136 -21.77 -12.35 11.56
N THR A 137 -21.92 -13.29 12.52
CA THR A 137 -21.16 -13.26 13.79
C THR A 137 -19.66 -13.33 13.52
N ASN A 138 -18.88 -12.46 14.15
CA ASN A 138 -17.42 -12.48 14.05
C ASN A 138 -16.84 -13.66 14.84
N LEU A 139 -16.33 -14.65 14.11
CA LEU A 139 -15.83 -15.92 14.63
C LEU A 139 -14.52 -15.79 15.43
N ASN A 140 -13.89 -14.61 15.40
CA ASN A 140 -12.72 -14.31 16.21
C ASN A 140 -13.07 -14.13 17.70
N TYR A 141 -14.30 -13.71 18.02
CA TYR A 141 -14.72 -13.42 19.40
C TYR A 141 -15.72 -14.42 19.96
N SER A 142 -16.56 -15.02 19.11
CA SER A 142 -17.59 -15.96 19.54
C SER A 142 -17.90 -17.01 18.48
N GLN A 143 -18.51 -18.12 18.89
CA GLN A 143 -19.01 -19.14 17.97
C GLN A 143 -20.46 -18.84 17.59
N CYS A 144 -20.84 -19.12 16.34
CA CYS A 144 -22.24 -19.06 15.91
C CYS A 144 -22.96 -20.38 16.23
N GLN A 145 -24.28 -20.33 16.36
CA GLN A 145 -25.14 -21.51 16.53
C GLN A 145 -25.82 -21.94 15.22
N CYS A 146 -25.38 -21.41 14.08
CA CYS A 146 -25.90 -21.78 12.79
C CYS A 146 -25.62 -23.27 12.50
N ARG A 147 -26.64 -23.99 12.02
CA ARG A 147 -26.48 -25.39 11.60
C ARG A 147 -25.91 -25.45 10.18
N ASP A 148 -25.10 -26.46 9.88
CA ASP A 148 -24.51 -26.71 8.55
C ASP A 148 -25.40 -27.55 7.63
N ASP A 149 -26.72 -27.43 7.79
CA ASP A 149 -27.67 -28.34 7.15
C ASP A 149 -28.10 -27.92 5.74
N ASP A 150 -27.52 -26.85 5.20
CA ASP A 150 -27.92 -26.28 3.90
C ASP A 150 -27.09 -26.90 2.77
N ILE A 151 -27.33 -28.19 2.53
CA ILE A 151 -26.75 -28.92 1.41
C ILE A 151 -27.64 -28.66 0.20
N ASP A 152 -27.09 -28.01 -0.83
CA ASP A 152 -27.76 -27.89 -2.12
C ASP A 152 -28.16 -29.29 -2.61
N PRO A 153 -29.47 -29.58 -2.83
CA PRO A 153 -29.93 -30.90 -3.22
C PRO A 153 -29.22 -31.46 -4.46
N ARG A 154 -28.74 -30.61 -5.37
CA ARG A 154 -27.99 -31.00 -6.57
C ARG A 154 -26.60 -31.53 -6.23
N LEU A 155 -26.02 -31.06 -5.14
CA LEU A 155 -24.69 -31.44 -4.64
C LEU A 155 -24.75 -32.51 -3.54
N ALA A 156 -25.93 -32.88 -3.06
CA ALA A 156 -26.10 -33.81 -1.95
C ALA A 156 -25.38 -35.16 -2.15
N LYS A 157 -25.34 -35.66 -3.40
CA LYS A 157 -24.68 -36.92 -3.76
C LYS A 157 -23.15 -36.89 -3.60
N LEU A 158 -22.52 -35.70 -3.54
CA LEU A 158 -21.08 -35.58 -3.32
C LEU A 158 -20.67 -35.97 -1.89
N LYS A 159 -21.59 -35.92 -0.92
CA LYS A 159 -21.33 -36.36 0.45
C LYS A 159 -20.96 -37.84 0.51
N ASP A 160 -21.55 -38.63 -0.38
CA ASP A 160 -21.29 -40.07 -0.50
C ASP A 160 -19.91 -40.37 -1.12
N MET A 161 -19.23 -39.35 -1.69
CA MET A 161 -17.93 -39.49 -2.37
C MET A 161 -16.74 -39.04 -1.52
N LEU A 162 -16.97 -38.41 -0.36
CA LEU A 162 -15.90 -37.91 0.53
C LEU A 162 -15.32 -38.97 1.48
N PHE A 163 -15.77 -40.22 1.36
CA PHE A 163 -15.19 -41.36 2.06
C PHE A 163 -14.91 -42.48 1.05
N THR A 164 -13.68 -42.51 0.58
CA THR A 164 -13.07 -43.73 0.04
C THR A 164 -11.74 -43.87 0.77
N ASP A 165 -11.58 -44.96 1.51
CA ASP A 165 -10.26 -45.42 1.99
C ASP A 165 -9.29 -45.62 0.80
#